data_AF-A0A349EAC9-F1
#
_entry.id   AF-A0A349EAC9-F1
#
_cell.length_a   1.000
_cell.length_b   1.000
_cell.length_c   1.000
_cell.angle_alpha   90.00
_cell.angle_beta   90.00
_cell.angle_gamma   90.00
#
_symmetry.space_group_name_H-M   'P 1'
#
loop_
_entity.id
_entity.type
_entity.pdbx_description
1 polymer ?
#
loop_
_entity_poly.entity_id
_entity_poly.type
_entity_poly.pdbx_seq_one_letter_code
_entity_poly.pdbx_strand_id
1 'polypeptide(L)'
;MKSLSSKVLVCTVALIALLLAVAPRVIGAGIEQATIDRLIELIPPEAESQLEIRRNDISSGWFRSSASIELIFTPIGTDAIALVMDFDIDHGPLLQTQNGLGVGLAYANIKPGIRNDLFDIALAELSFPLPDIMADLLVRFDQSVQLDMNISEINYSGTQGEMNFDGLNASIHVDSDQSARFVVNMGELAVTENAANSNVVVAGLAITSITSQLNDMLANSSATLSIPSLSSTAPISFSISDIVVDYGLNGSPADPQSSEIYQT
;
A
#
# COMPACT_ATOMS: atom_id res chain seq x y z
N MET A 1 -26.40 42.86 -29.32
CA MET A 1 -25.15 43.01 -28.51
C MET A 1 -25.25 42.04 -27.34
N LYS A 2 -24.35 41.05 -27.21
CA LYS A 2 -24.39 40.11 -26.07
C LYS A 2 -24.22 40.90 -24.77
N SER A 3 -25.10 40.67 -23.78
CA SER A 3 -25.08 41.38 -22.49
C SER A 3 -23.72 41.20 -21.79
N LEU A 4 -23.33 42.16 -20.96
CA LEU A 4 -22.10 42.10 -20.17
C LEU A 4 -22.00 40.78 -19.37
N SER A 5 -23.13 40.31 -18.84
CA SER A 5 -23.25 39.01 -18.15
C SER A 5 -22.90 37.81 -19.04
N SER A 6 -23.31 37.81 -20.31
CA SER A 6 -22.95 36.74 -21.26
C SER A 6 -21.45 36.75 -21.60
N LYS A 7 -20.82 37.94 -21.65
CA LYS A 7 -19.36 38.05 -21.86
C LYS A 7 -18.57 37.59 -20.64
N VAL A 8 -19.03 37.97 -19.44
CA VAL A 8 -18.44 37.54 -18.17
C VAL A 8 -18.54 36.02 -18.03
N LEU A 9 -19.72 35.44 -18.28
CA LEU A 9 -19.93 33.98 -18.24
C LEU A 9 -18.99 33.24 -19.21
N VAL A 10 -18.88 33.73 -20.45
CA VAL A 10 -17.98 33.12 -21.46
C VAL A 10 -16.51 33.25 -21.03
N CYS A 11 -16.09 34.40 -20.50
CA CYS A 11 -14.74 34.57 -19.95
C CYS A 11 -14.49 33.64 -18.76
N THR A 12 -15.44 33.49 -17.85
CA THR A 12 -15.34 32.57 -16.70
C THR A 12 -15.23 31.12 -17.16
N VAL A 13 -16.07 30.67 -18.10
CA VAL A 13 -16.00 29.32 -18.67
C VAL A 13 -14.67 29.09 -19.42
N ALA A 14 -14.19 30.08 -20.17
CA ALA A 14 -12.90 30.01 -20.86
C ALA A 14 -11.73 29.95 -19.87
N LEU A 15 -11.77 30.71 -18.78
CA LEU A 15 -10.78 30.65 -17.71
C LEU A 15 -10.80 29.31 -16.98
N ILE A 16 -11.98 28.77 -16.67
CA ILE A 16 -12.13 27.43 -16.08
C ILE A 16 -11.57 26.38 -17.03
N ALA A 17 -11.92 26.44 -18.32
CA ALA A 17 -11.41 25.50 -19.33
C ALA A 17 -9.87 25.59 -19.46
N LEU A 18 -9.30 26.79 -19.42
CA LEU A 18 -7.86 27.00 -19.44
C LEU A 18 -7.19 26.43 -18.18
N LEU A 19 -7.77 26.67 -17.00
CA LEU A 19 -7.28 26.11 -15.74
C LEU A 19 -7.33 24.57 -15.77
N LEU A 20 -8.43 23.98 -16.22
CA LEU A 20 -8.56 22.52 -16.36
C LEU A 20 -7.60 21.94 -17.41
N ALA A 21 -7.24 22.69 -18.44
CA ALA A 21 -6.29 22.25 -19.47
C ALA A 21 -4.82 22.28 -19.00
N VAL A 22 -4.46 23.20 -18.09
CA VAL A 22 -3.09 23.36 -17.59
C VAL A 22 -2.85 22.64 -16.26
N ALA A 23 -3.89 22.49 -15.43
CA ALA A 23 -3.81 21.84 -14.13
C ALA A 23 -3.18 20.44 -14.15
N PRO A 24 -3.51 19.52 -15.09
CA PRO A 24 -2.92 18.18 -15.15
C PRO A 24 -1.39 18.19 -15.19
N ARG A 25 -0.78 19.09 -15.98
CA ARG A 25 0.68 19.19 -16.10
C ARG A 25 1.35 19.80 -14.87
N VAL A 26 0.70 20.76 -14.22
CA VAL A 26 1.20 21.37 -12.97
C VAL A 26 1.11 20.36 -11.82
N ILE A 27 0.00 19.63 -11.73
CA ILE A 27 -0.22 18.58 -10.73
C ILE A 27 0.78 17.44 -10.94
N GLY A 28 0.94 16.95 -12.17
CA GLY A 28 1.91 15.88 -12.48
C GLY A 28 3.34 16.25 -12.10
N ALA A 29 3.79 17.47 -12.44
CA ALA A 29 5.13 17.95 -12.07
C ALA A 29 5.32 18.10 -10.55
N GLY A 30 4.28 18.52 -9.82
CA GLY A 30 4.32 18.63 -8.36
C GLY A 30 4.36 17.27 -7.66
N ILE A 31 3.60 16.29 -8.18
CA ILE A 31 3.56 14.92 -7.63
C ILE A 31 4.89 14.20 -7.87
N GLU A 32 5.54 14.40 -9.01
CA GLU A 32 6.85 13.79 -9.29
C GLU A 32 7.90 14.19 -8.23
N GLN A 33 7.96 15.48 -7.87
CA GLN A 33 8.89 15.98 -6.86
C GLN A 33 8.47 15.56 -5.43
N ALA A 34 7.20 15.78 -5.08
CA ALA A 34 6.72 15.53 -3.72
C ALA A 34 6.70 14.03 -3.35
N THR A 35 6.37 13.14 -4.28
CA THR A 35 6.30 11.70 -3.99
C THR A 35 7.68 11.14 -3.62
N ILE A 36 8.74 11.65 -4.23
CA ILE A 36 10.10 11.12 -4.06
C ILE A 36 10.72 11.66 -2.78
N ASP A 37 10.61 12.96 -2.53
CA ASP A 37 11.10 13.56 -1.30
C ASP A 37 10.40 12.91 -0.08
N ARG A 38 9.10 12.63 -0.19
CA ARG A 38 8.32 11.96 0.87
C ARG A 38 8.61 10.47 1.01
N LEU A 39 8.83 9.72 -0.07
CA LEU A 39 9.23 8.31 0.02
C LEU A 39 10.61 8.14 0.67
N ILE A 40 11.53 9.07 0.42
CA ILE A 40 12.85 9.09 1.07
C ILE A 40 12.72 9.46 2.55
N GLU A 41 11.88 10.44 2.90
CA GLU A 41 11.62 10.84 4.30
C GLU A 41 10.95 9.75 5.15
N LEU A 42 10.23 8.80 4.55
CA LEU A 42 9.56 7.71 5.26
C LEU A 42 10.48 6.52 5.57
N ILE A 43 11.72 6.51 5.06
CA ILE A 43 12.70 5.48 5.35
C ILE A 43 13.42 5.85 6.66
N PRO A 44 13.42 4.97 7.68
CA PRO A 44 14.17 5.20 8.91
C PRO A 44 15.66 5.41 8.60
N PRO A 45 16.36 6.39 9.22
CA PRO A 45 17.78 6.64 9.00
C PRO A 45 18.65 5.39 9.20
N GLU A 46 18.20 4.46 10.05
CA GLU A 46 18.86 3.20 10.35
C GLU A 46 18.88 2.23 9.16
N ALA A 47 17.97 2.40 8.19
CA ALA A 47 17.86 1.57 6.99
C ALA A 47 18.64 2.13 5.77
N GLU A 48 19.17 3.36 5.83
CA GLU A 48 19.84 4.03 4.70
C GLU A 48 21.06 3.26 4.15
N SER A 49 21.73 2.46 4.98
CA SER A 49 22.89 1.66 4.55
C SER A 49 22.53 0.35 3.83
N GLN A 50 21.28 -0.10 3.95
CA GLN A 50 20.79 -1.37 3.44
C GLN A 50 19.72 -1.19 2.35
N LEU A 51 19.24 0.03 2.12
CA LEU A 51 18.19 0.32 1.16
C LEU A 51 18.68 1.35 0.13
N GLU A 52 18.74 0.95 -1.14
CA GLU A 52 19.03 1.82 -2.28
C GLU A 52 17.76 1.98 -3.13
N ILE A 53 17.41 3.21 -3.49
CA ILE A 53 16.31 3.50 -4.41
C ILE A 53 16.89 3.91 -5.75
N ARG A 54 16.60 3.15 -6.80
CA ARG A 54 16.96 3.49 -8.18
C ARG A 54 15.73 3.90 -8.98
N ARG A 55 15.91 4.94 -9.79
CA ARG A 55 14.93 5.40 -10.77
C ARG A 55 15.38 4.91 -12.14
N ASN A 56 14.60 4.03 -12.75
CA ASN A 56 15.02 3.42 -14.01
C ASN A 56 14.46 4.19 -15.21
N ASP A 57 13.16 4.46 -15.25
CA ASP A 57 12.53 5.17 -16.37
C ASP A 57 11.38 6.05 -15.90
N ILE A 58 11.31 7.29 -16.40
CA ILE A 58 10.15 8.19 -16.23
C ILE A 58 9.73 8.73 -17.60
N SER A 59 8.45 8.60 -17.90
CA SER A 59 7.82 9.22 -19.07
C SER A 59 6.66 10.10 -18.60
N SER A 60 6.76 11.41 -18.84
CA SER A 60 5.75 12.38 -18.38
C SER A 60 4.90 12.91 -19.54
N GLY A 61 3.59 12.78 -19.39
CA GLY A 61 2.58 13.34 -20.29
C GLY A 61 1.83 14.51 -19.67
N TRP A 62 0.76 14.97 -20.34
CA TRP A 62 -0.11 16.00 -19.78
C TRP A 62 -1.09 15.44 -18.75
N PHE A 63 -1.71 14.30 -19.06
CA PHE A 63 -2.74 13.66 -18.22
C PHE A 63 -2.31 12.32 -17.66
N ARG A 64 -1.23 11.74 -18.20
CA ARG A 64 -0.75 10.42 -17.83
C ARG A 64 0.77 10.39 -17.86
N SER A 65 1.35 9.71 -16.90
CA SER A 65 2.78 9.52 -16.75
C SER A 65 3.04 8.05 -16.38
N SER A 66 4.25 7.57 -16.63
CA SER A 66 4.69 6.27 -16.14
C SER A 66 6.04 6.40 -15.48
N ALA A 67 6.27 5.64 -14.41
CA ALA A 67 7.56 5.60 -13.72
C ALA A 67 7.89 4.15 -13.34
N SER A 68 9.17 3.80 -13.36
CA SER A 68 9.67 2.55 -12.79
C SER A 68 10.66 2.87 -11.68
N ILE A 69 10.31 2.45 -10.46
CA ILE A 69 11.13 2.62 -9.26
C ILE A 69 11.61 1.25 -8.82
N GLU A 70 12.91 1.13 -8.57
CA GLU A 70 13.52 -0.09 -8.06
C GLU A 70 14.02 0.16 -6.64
N LEU A 71 13.54 -0.66 -5.70
CA LEU A 71 13.94 -0.69 -4.30
C LEU A 71 14.89 -1.86 -4.11
N ILE A 72 16.15 -1.59 -3.81
CA ILE A 72 17.18 -2.60 -3.58
C ILE A 72 17.45 -2.67 -2.09
N PHE A 73 17.02 -3.75 -1.46
CA PHE A 73 17.30 -4.04 -0.06
C PHE A 73 18.44 -5.05 0.06
N THR A 74 19.50 -4.73 0.80
CA THR A 74 20.65 -5.60 1.07
C THR A 74 20.68 -5.96 2.55
N PRO A 75 20.04 -7.06 2.97
CA PRO A 75 20.09 -7.50 4.36
C PRO A 75 21.52 -7.88 4.77
N ILE A 76 21.84 -7.73 6.05
CA ILE A 76 23.16 -8.09 6.59
C ILE A 76 23.43 -9.59 6.41
N GLY A 77 24.49 -9.92 5.67
CA GLY A 77 24.96 -11.30 5.51
C GLY A 77 24.26 -12.11 4.40
N THR A 78 23.42 -11.47 3.59
CA THR A 78 22.75 -12.07 2.43
C THR A 78 22.88 -11.18 1.20
N ASP A 79 22.52 -11.71 0.03
CA ASP A 79 22.50 -10.95 -1.22
C ASP A 79 21.32 -9.96 -1.29
N ALA A 80 21.45 -8.96 -2.16
CA ALA A 80 20.47 -7.88 -2.31
C ALA A 80 19.20 -8.34 -3.04
N ILE A 81 18.03 -7.93 -2.54
CA ILE A 81 16.70 -8.16 -3.12
C ILE A 81 16.24 -6.87 -3.79
N ALA A 82 15.96 -6.92 -5.10
CA ALA A 82 15.39 -5.79 -5.81
C ALA A 82 13.87 -5.99 -6.02
N LEU A 83 13.10 -5.03 -5.53
CA LEU A 83 11.68 -4.89 -5.79
C LEU A 83 11.50 -3.78 -6.84
N VAL A 84 10.99 -4.14 -8.01
CA VAL A 84 10.62 -3.19 -9.06
C VAL A 84 9.15 -2.83 -8.88
N MET A 85 8.83 -1.55 -8.96
CA MET A 85 7.47 -1.04 -8.90
C MET A 85 7.24 -0.21 -10.15
N ASP A 86 6.37 -0.71 -11.03
CA ASP A 86 5.95 0.01 -12.21
C ASP A 86 4.68 0.79 -11.89
N PHE A 87 4.74 2.10 -12.12
CA PHE A 87 3.67 3.06 -11.88
C PHE A 87 3.08 3.51 -13.20
N ASP A 88 1.76 3.44 -13.28
CA ASP A 88 0.96 4.08 -14.33
C ASP A 88 0.08 5.13 -13.66
N ILE A 89 0.35 6.40 -13.95
CA ILE A 89 -0.16 7.51 -13.17
C ILE A 89 -1.01 8.42 -14.03
N ASP A 90 -2.28 8.55 -13.70
CA ASP A 90 -3.16 9.59 -14.22
C ASP A 90 -3.13 10.82 -13.32
N HIS A 91 -3.15 12.00 -13.94
CA HIS A 91 -3.11 13.29 -13.25
C HIS A 91 -4.17 14.25 -13.79
N GLY A 92 -4.65 15.12 -12.91
CA GLY A 92 -5.62 16.15 -13.23
C GLY A 92 -7.00 15.85 -12.65
N PRO A 93 -7.98 16.73 -12.93
CA PRO A 93 -9.25 16.75 -12.22
C PRO A 93 -10.18 15.57 -12.55
N LEU A 94 -9.92 14.87 -13.64
CA LEU A 94 -10.64 13.69 -14.11
C LEU A 94 -9.62 12.56 -14.29
N LEU A 95 -9.83 11.46 -13.59
CA LEU A 95 -8.88 10.35 -13.46
C LEU A 95 -9.50 9.07 -14.03
N GLN A 96 -8.71 8.22 -14.69
CA GLN A 96 -9.14 6.90 -15.13
C GLN A 96 -8.73 5.87 -14.07
N THR A 97 -9.63 5.58 -13.14
CA THR A 97 -9.39 4.58 -12.09
C THR A 97 -9.80 3.18 -12.56
N GLN A 98 -9.40 2.14 -11.82
CA GLN A 98 -9.91 0.78 -12.05
C GLN A 98 -11.44 0.69 -11.97
N ASN A 99 -12.08 1.53 -11.16
CA ASN A 99 -13.53 1.59 -11.00
C ASN A 99 -14.22 2.48 -12.05
N GLY A 100 -13.48 2.95 -13.06
CA GLY A 100 -13.95 3.88 -14.09
C GLY A 100 -13.50 5.32 -13.85
N LEU A 101 -14.23 6.28 -14.41
CA LEU A 101 -13.89 7.69 -14.29
C LEU A 101 -14.09 8.19 -12.85
N GLY A 102 -13.01 8.69 -12.26
CA GLY A 102 -12.97 9.30 -10.94
C GLY A 102 -12.61 10.79 -11.01
N VAL A 103 -12.70 11.46 -9.86
CA VAL A 103 -12.26 12.85 -9.68
C VAL A 103 -11.24 12.92 -8.56
N GLY A 104 -10.18 13.69 -8.75
CA GLY A 104 -9.08 13.81 -7.80
C GLY A 104 -7.95 14.64 -8.36
N LEU A 105 -6.78 14.52 -7.74
CA LEU A 105 -5.54 15.15 -8.22
C LEU A 105 -4.70 14.17 -9.02
N ALA A 106 -4.55 12.95 -8.51
CA ALA A 106 -3.86 11.87 -9.22
C ALA A 106 -4.32 10.50 -8.77
N TYR A 107 -4.12 9.54 -9.66
CA TYR A 107 -4.33 8.13 -9.42
C TYR A 107 -3.13 7.37 -9.99
N ALA A 108 -2.53 6.46 -9.23
CA ALA A 108 -1.47 5.59 -9.69
C ALA A 108 -1.89 4.13 -9.54
N ASN A 109 -1.81 3.36 -10.62
CA ASN A 109 -1.79 1.91 -10.54
C ASN A 109 -0.33 1.46 -10.42
N ILE A 110 -0.06 0.64 -9.42
CA ILE A 110 1.29 0.20 -9.04
C ILE A 110 1.33 -1.31 -9.17
N LYS A 111 2.24 -1.80 -10.00
CA LYS A 111 2.48 -3.23 -10.20
C LYS A 111 3.86 -3.56 -9.64
N PRO A 112 3.92 -4.04 -8.38
CA PRO A 112 5.16 -4.54 -7.84
C PRO A 112 5.55 -5.86 -8.52
N GLY A 113 6.82 -6.01 -8.80
CA GLY A 113 7.45 -7.24 -9.28
C GLY A 113 8.79 -7.42 -8.59
N ILE A 114 9.09 -8.64 -8.16
CA ILE A 114 10.38 -8.94 -7.57
C ILE A 114 11.33 -9.32 -8.71
N ARG A 115 12.51 -8.70 -8.76
CA ARG A 115 13.59 -9.07 -9.68
C ARG A 115 14.82 -9.43 -8.87
N ASN A 116 15.08 -10.73 -8.72
CA ASN A 116 16.31 -11.18 -8.08
C ASN A 116 16.63 -12.58 -8.60
N ASP A 117 17.83 -12.76 -9.14
CA ASP A 117 18.28 -14.04 -9.73
C ASP A 117 18.23 -15.22 -8.73
N LEU A 118 18.49 -14.99 -7.44
CA LEU A 118 18.37 -15.98 -6.37
C LEU A 118 16.91 -16.20 -5.96
N PHE A 119 16.09 -15.16 -6.00
CA PHE A 119 14.65 -15.27 -5.76
C PHE A 119 13.99 -16.03 -6.90
N ASP A 120 14.43 -15.85 -8.14
CA ASP A 120 13.99 -16.63 -9.31
C ASP A 120 14.43 -18.09 -9.21
N ILE A 121 15.62 -18.37 -8.69
CA ILE A 121 16.08 -19.75 -8.39
C ILE A 121 15.26 -20.37 -7.25
N ALA A 122 15.03 -19.64 -6.15
CA ALA A 122 14.21 -20.09 -5.04
C ALA A 122 12.74 -20.30 -5.46
N LEU A 123 12.19 -19.44 -6.33
CA LEU A 123 10.89 -19.61 -6.97
C LEU A 123 10.85 -20.82 -7.89
N ALA A 124 11.93 -21.10 -8.62
CA ALA A 124 12.01 -22.29 -9.47
C ALA A 124 11.97 -23.59 -8.63
N GLU A 125 12.38 -23.52 -7.36
CA GLU A 125 12.21 -24.60 -6.38
C GLU A 125 10.82 -24.59 -5.71
N LEU A 126 10.12 -23.45 -5.68
CA LEU A 126 8.72 -23.42 -5.25
C LEU A 126 7.87 -24.18 -6.26
N SER A 127 7.11 -25.15 -5.74
CA SER A 127 6.23 -25.96 -6.59
C SER A 127 4.95 -25.23 -7.00
N PHE A 128 4.72 -24.00 -6.52
CA PHE A 128 3.48 -23.22 -6.69
C PHE A 128 3.75 -21.81 -7.24
N PRO A 129 2.79 -21.21 -7.97
CA PRO A 129 2.94 -19.85 -8.51
C PRO A 129 2.90 -18.81 -7.39
N LEU A 130 3.57 -17.67 -7.60
CA LEU A 130 3.40 -16.49 -6.75
C LEU A 130 2.04 -15.83 -7.00
N PRO A 131 1.44 -15.20 -5.98
CA PRO A 131 0.24 -14.41 -6.18
C PRO A 131 0.58 -13.13 -6.95
N ASP A 132 -0.35 -12.69 -7.78
CA ASP A 132 -0.28 -11.33 -8.34
C ASP A 132 -0.50 -10.32 -7.21
N ILE A 133 0.31 -9.25 -7.22
CA ILE A 133 0.20 -8.14 -6.27
C ILE A 133 -0.12 -6.89 -7.08
N MET A 134 -1.09 -6.12 -6.61
CA MET A 134 -1.48 -4.85 -7.20
C MET A 134 -1.69 -3.82 -6.09
N ALA A 135 -1.26 -2.59 -6.33
CA ALA A 135 -1.58 -1.48 -5.45
C ALA A 135 -2.11 -0.29 -6.24
N ASP A 136 -2.97 0.49 -5.60
CA ASP A 136 -3.65 1.64 -6.15
C ASP A 136 -3.51 2.82 -5.20
N LEU A 137 -2.94 3.91 -5.69
CA LEU A 137 -2.79 5.16 -4.93
C LEU A 137 -3.73 6.21 -5.52
N LEU A 138 -4.56 6.83 -4.68
CA LEU A 138 -5.45 7.92 -5.05
C LEU A 138 -5.20 9.14 -4.16
N VAL A 139 -4.94 10.28 -4.79
CA VAL A 139 -4.81 11.58 -4.14
C VAL A 139 -6.03 12.42 -4.52
N ARG A 140 -6.81 12.85 -3.52
CA ARG A 140 -8.06 13.58 -3.70
C ARG A 140 -7.88 15.08 -3.56
N PHE A 141 -8.89 15.85 -3.96
CA PHE A 141 -8.88 17.32 -3.90
C PHE A 141 -8.89 17.88 -2.48
N ASP A 142 -9.48 17.15 -1.54
CA ASP A 142 -9.44 17.48 -0.12
C ASP A 142 -8.06 17.19 0.50
N GLN A 143 -7.07 16.76 -0.29
CA GLN A 143 -5.72 16.36 0.13
C GLN A 143 -5.66 15.05 0.92
N SER A 144 -6.77 14.30 0.98
CA SER A 144 -6.71 12.93 1.48
C SER A 144 -5.99 12.02 0.47
N VAL A 145 -5.32 11.01 1.01
CA VAL A 145 -4.58 10.00 0.26
C VAL A 145 -5.11 8.63 0.63
N GLN A 146 -5.34 7.79 -0.38
CA GLN A 146 -5.74 6.40 -0.20
C GLN A 146 -4.76 5.49 -0.95
N LEU A 147 -4.19 4.52 -0.26
CA LEU A 147 -3.39 3.45 -0.85
C LEU A 147 -4.09 2.13 -0.58
N ASP A 148 -4.56 1.46 -1.61
CA ASP A 148 -5.12 0.12 -1.52
C ASP A 148 -4.12 -0.89 -2.11
N MET A 149 -3.98 -2.05 -1.50
CA MET A 149 -3.15 -3.16 -1.98
C MET A 149 -3.99 -4.43 -1.97
N ASN A 150 -3.88 -5.20 -3.05
CA ASN A 150 -4.51 -6.49 -3.23
C ASN A 150 -3.44 -7.53 -3.60
N ILE A 151 -3.48 -8.67 -2.92
CA ILE A 151 -2.73 -9.87 -3.25
C ILE A 151 -3.75 -10.92 -3.63
N SER A 152 -3.63 -11.45 -4.84
CA SER A 152 -4.55 -12.44 -5.41
C SER A 152 -4.52 -13.77 -4.65
N GLU A 153 -5.62 -14.51 -4.75
CA GLU A 153 -5.71 -15.87 -4.24
C GLU A 153 -4.76 -16.82 -4.98
N ILE A 154 -4.30 -17.87 -4.28
CA ILE A 154 -3.51 -18.97 -4.85
C ILE A 154 -4.18 -20.27 -4.43
N ASN A 155 -4.49 -21.11 -5.42
CA ASN A 155 -4.86 -22.49 -5.16
C ASN A 155 -3.91 -23.41 -5.92
N TYR A 156 -3.15 -24.19 -5.16
CA TYR A 156 -2.18 -25.13 -5.67
C TYR A 156 -2.43 -26.52 -5.11
N SER A 157 -2.39 -27.52 -6.00
CA SER A 157 -2.47 -28.93 -5.64
C SER A 157 -1.41 -29.70 -6.42
N GLY A 158 -0.43 -30.24 -5.71
CA GLY A 158 0.69 -30.99 -6.27
C GLY A 158 0.92 -32.32 -5.60
N THR A 159 1.92 -33.07 -6.08
CA THR A 159 2.31 -34.36 -5.48
C THR A 159 2.92 -34.19 -4.10
N GLN A 160 3.62 -33.08 -3.86
CA GLN A 160 4.30 -32.80 -2.59
C GLN A 160 3.38 -32.21 -1.52
N GLY A 161 2.29 -31.54 -1.94
CA GLY A 161 1.39 -30.86 -1.02
C GLY A 161 0.33 -30.02 -1.73
N GLU A 162 -0.47 -29.35 -0.92
CA GLU A 162 -1.53 -28.44 -1.32
C GLU A 162 -1.34 -27.10 -0.62
N MET A 163 -1.68 -26.00 -1.30
CA MET A 163 -1.68 -24.66 -0.73
C MET A 163 -2.95 -23.94 -1.19
N ASN A 164 -3.71 -23.43 -0.24
CA ASN A 164 -4.83 -22.53 -0.47
C ASN A 164 -4.54 -21.20 0.24
N PHE A 165 -4.63 -20.11 -0.50
CA PHE A 165 -4.51 -18.76 0.01
C PHE A 165 -5.64 -17.93 -0.60
N ASP A 166 -6.54 -17.43 0.22
CA ASP A 166 -7.74 -16.70 -0.22
C ASP A 166 -7.47 -15.20 -0.50
N GLY A 167 -6.19 -14.80 -0.56
CA GLY A 167 -5.78 -13.43 -0.87
C GLY A 167 -5.63 -12.54 0.35
N LEU A 168 -5.16 -11.30 0.09
CA LEU A 168 -4.97 -10.25 1.09
C LEU A 168 -5.36 -8.89 0.53
N ASN A 169 -6.04 -8.10 1.34
CA ASN A 169 -6.34 -6.70 1.08
C ASN A 169 -5.76 -5.83 2.19
N ALA A 170 -4.95 -4.85 1.82
CA ALA A 170 -4.52 -3.79 2.71
C ALA A 170 -5.02 -2.44 2.20
N SER A 171 -5.34 -1.53 3.11
CA SER A 171 -5.73 -0.16 2.77
C SER A 171 -5.15 0.80 3.79
N ILE A 172 -4.66 1.93 3.31
CA ILE A 172 -4.23 3.07 4.11
C ILE A 172 -5.03 4.26 3.64
N HIS A 173 -5.75 4.89 4.56
CA HIS A 173 -6.39 6.17 4.31
C HIS A 173 -5.76 7.21 5.21
N VAL A 174 -5.34 8.32 4.62
CA VAL A 174 -4.78 9.48 5.32
C VAL A 174 -5.66 10.67 5.00
N ASP A 175 -6.25 11.26 6.02
CA ASP A 175 -7.07 12.46 5.91
C ASP A 175 -6.22 13.72 5.81
N SER A 176 -6.84 14.82 5.41
CA SER A 176 -6.18 16.12 5.25
C SER A 176 -5.59 16.70 6.55
N ASP A 177 -6.13 16.26 7.70
CA ASP A 177 -5.64 16.59 9.04
C ASP A 177 -4.52 15.65 9.51
N GLN A 178 -4.07 14.73 8.65
CA GLN A 178 -3.05 13.71 8.89
C GLN A 178 -3.48 12.60 9.85
N SER A 179 -4.75 12.55 10.25
CA SER A 179 -5.28 11.33 10.83
C SER A 179 -5.26 10.21 9.80
N ALA A 180 -5.04 8.98 10.25
CA ALA A 180 -4.89 7.86 9.34
C ALA A 180 -5.48 6.58 9.88
N ARG A 181 -5.95 5.74 8.95
CA ARG A 181 -6.47 4.41 9.20
C ARG A 181 -5.77 3.42 8.28
N PHE A 182 -5.16 2.41 8.89
CA PHE A 182 -4.54 1.27 8.23
C PHE A 182 -5.40 0.02 8.49
N VAL A 183 -5.79 -0.71 7.46
CA VAL A 183 -6.55 -1.95 7.59
C VAL A 183 -5.90 -3.02 6.72
N VAL A 184 -5.66 -4.20 7.26
CA VAL A 184 -5.24 -5.40 6.53
C VAL A 184 -6.25 -6.49 6.82
N ASN A 185 -6.71 -7.18 5.79
CA ASN A 185 -7.51 -8.38 5.89
C ASN A 185 -6.89 -9.45 4.99
N MET A 186 -6.56 -10.58 5.57
CA MET A 186 -6.09 -11.77 4.88
C MET A 186 -7.16 -12.84 5.03
N GLY A 187 -7.52 -13.48 3.93
CA GLY A 187 -8.37 -14.66 3.94
C GLY A 187 -7.63 -15.89 4.50
N GLU A 188 -8.20 -17.08 4.32
CA GLU A 188 -7.57 -18.30 4.80
C GLU A 188 -6.20 -18.52 4.13
N LEU A 189 -5.23 -18.99 4.91
CA LEU A 189 -4.01 -19.60 4.42
C LEU A 189 -3.93 -21.03 4.96
N ALA A 190 -4.05 -22.00 4.09
CA ALA A 190 -3.92 -23.42 4.39
C ALA A 190 -2.78 -24.03 3.56
N VAL A 191 -1.86 -24.72 4.23
CA VAL A 191 -0.76 -25.45 3.59
C VAL A 191 -0.79 -26.87 4.12
N THR A 192 -0.75 -27.84 3.22
CA THR A 192 -0.71 -29.27 3.52
C THR A 192 0.51 -29.90 2.87
N GLU A 193 1.31 -30.64 3.63
CA GLU A 193 2.40 -31.47 3.12
C GLU A 193 1.95 -32.93 3.10
N ASN A 194 1.89 -33.51 1.89
CA ASN A 194 1.34 -34.86 1.71
C ASN A 194 2.23 -35.95 2.32
N ALA A 195 3.57 -35.78 2.23
CA ALA A 195 4.52 -36.79 2.70
C ALA A 195 4.50 -36.96 4.23
N ALA A 196 4.36 -35.85 4.96
CA ALA A 196 4.28 -35.84 6.42
C ALA A 196 2.84 -35.98 6.94
N ASN A 197 1.83 -35.92 6.05
CA ASN A 197 0.42 -35.76 6.41
C ASN A 197 0.24 -34.64 7.43
N SER A 198 0.92 -33.52 7.18
CA SER A 198 0.93 -32.36 8.04
C SER A 198 0.21 -31.20 7.37
N ASN A 199 -0.34 -30.30 8.17
CA ASN A 199 -0.97 -29.09 7.70
C ASN A 199 -0.77 -27.95 8.68
N VAL A 200 -0.83 -26.73 8.14
CA VAL A 200 -0.91 -25.48 8.86
C VAL A 200 -2.09 -24.71 8.28
N VAL A 201 -2.98 -24.23 9.14
CA VAL A 201 -4.14 -23.43 8.74
C VAL A 201 -4.22 -22.18 9.59
N VAL A 202 -4.23 -21.03 8.92
CA VAL A 202 -4.56 -19.72 9.45
C VAL A 202 -5.91 -19.36 8.86
N ALA A 203 -6.99 -19.33 9.65
CA ALA A 203 -8.34 -19.05 9.12
C ALA A 203 -8.49 -17.61 8.57
N GLY A 204 -7.56 -16.73 8.91
CA GLY A 204 -7.50 -15.36 8.44
C GLY A 204 -6.68 -14.48 9.38
N LEU A 205 -6.39 -13.27 8.93
CA LEU A 205 -5.72 -12.26 9.74
C LEU A 205 -6.35 -10.91 9.47
N ALA A 206 -6.69 -10.18 10.53
CA ALA A 206 -7.18 -8.82 10.44
C ALA A 206 -6.29 -7.91 11.28
N ILE A 207 -5.80 -6.82 10.69
CA ILE A 207 -5.15 -5.72 11.40
C ILE A 207 -5.95 -4.46 11.15
N THR A 208 -6.26 -3.70 12.19
CA THR A 208 -6.77 -2.35 12.07
C THR A 208 -5.93 -1.45 12.95
N SER A 209 -5.27 -0.45 12.38
CA SER A 209 -4.57 0.60 13.10
C SER A 209 -5.18 1.97 12.76
N ILE A 210 -5.23 2.85 13.75
CA ILE A 210 -5.72 4.23 13.62
C ILE A 210 -4.76 5.12 14.38
N THR A 211 -4.45 6.29 13.82
CA THR A 211 -3.76 7.37 14.52
C THR A 211 -4.49 8.68 14.27
N SER A 212 -4.53 9.55 15.27
CA SER A 212 -5.05 10.92 15.11
C SER A 212 -4.10 11.82 14.31
N GLN A 213 -2.81 11.46 14.20
CA GLN A 213 -1.81 12.25 13.50
C GLN A 213 -0.58 11.40 13.13
N LEU A 214 -0.31 11.20 11.84
CA LEU A 214 0.78 10.33 11.36
C LEU A 214 2.19 10.84 11.69
N ASN A 215 2.39 12.16 11.73
CA ASN A 215 3.70 12.76 11.94
C ASN A 215 4.01 13.05 13.42
N ASP A 216 3.16 12.60 14.35
CA ASP A 216 3.36 12.74 15.78
C ASP A 216 3.33 11.36 16.44
N MET A 217 4.50 10.89 16.90
CA MET A 217 4.66 9.59 17.55
C MET A 217 3.93 9.48 18.89
N LEU A 218 3.55 10.61 19.50
CA LEU A 218 2.82 10.67 20.77
C LEU A 218 1.31 10.80 20.57
N ALA A 219 0.87 10.98 19.33
CA ALA A 219 -0.54 11.10 18.99
C ALA A 219 -1.34 9.87 19.41
N ASN A 220 -2.62 10.11 19.72
CA ASN A 220 -3.51 9.03 20.09
C ASN A 220 -3.60 8.03 18.94
N SER A 221 -3.28 6.78 19.24
CA SER A 221 -3.31 5.70 18.26
C SER A 221 -3.72 4.40 18.90
N SER A 222 -4.26 3.51 18.08
CA SER A 222 -4.67 2.18 18.49
C SER A 222 -4.43 1.22 17.35
N ALA A 223 -4.03 -0.01 17.61
CA ALA A 223 -4.29 -1.07 16.67
C ALA A 223 -4.70 -2.37 17.32
N THR A 224 -5.44 -3.12 16.53
CA THR A 224 -5.94 -4.45 16.85
C THR A 224 -5.42 -5.41 15.80
N LEU A 225 -4.81 -6.50 16.24
CA LEU A 225 -4.53 -7.70 15.46
C LEU A 225 -5.51 -8.79 15.89
N SER A 226 -6.15 -9.46 14.94
CA SER A 226 -7.07 -10.56 15.19
C SER A 226 -6.77 -11.73 14.25
N ILE A 227 -6.62 -12.93 14.81
CA ILE A 227 -6.49 -14.20 14.08
C ILE A 227 -7.57 -15.16 14.63
N PRO A 228 -8.65 -15.45 13.88
CA PRO A 228 -9.77 -16.25 14.36
C PRO A 228 -9.36 -17.66 14.80
N SER A 229 -8.50 -18.30 14.00
CA SER A 229 -7.87 -19.55 14.40
C SER A 229 -6.53 -19.74 13.69
N LEU A 230 -5.64 -20.39 14.42
CA LEU A 230 -4.36 -20.87 13.94
C LEU A 230 -4.22 -22.32 14.39
N SER A 231 -3.94 -23.22 13.47
CA SER A 231 -3.71 -24.61 13.79
C SER A 231 -2.57 -25.18 12.98
N SER A 232 -1.91 -26.18 13.56
CA SER A 232 -0.97 -27.02 12.84
C SER A 232 -1.12 -28.46 13.31
N THR A 233 -0.83 -29.42 12.45
CA THR A 233 -0.66 -30.81 12.84
C THR A 233 0.81 -31.22 13.01
N ALA A 234 1.78 -30.39 12.59
CA ALA A 234 3.22 -30.68 12.71
C ALA A 234 4.09 -29.44 13.04
N PRO A 235 5.30 -29.63 13.62
CA PRO A 235 5.85 -30.88 14.18
C PRO A 235 5.15 -31.32 15.48
N ILE A 236 4.40 -30.42 16.12
CA ILE A 236 3.53 -30.70 17.27
C ILE A 236 2.14 -30.18 16.90
N SER A 237 1.11 -31.00 17.09
CA SER A 237 -0.25 -30.56 16.79
C SER A 237 -0.73 -29.53 17.81
N PHE A 238 -1.27 -28.42 17.33
CA PHE A 238 -1.85 -27.38 18.17
C PHE A 238 -3.02 -26.70 17.45
N SER A 239 -3.90 -26.09 18.25
CA SER A 239 -4.96 -25.22 17.75
C SER A 239 -5.16 -24.10 18.77
N ILE A 240 -5.08 -22.88 18.28
CA ILE A 240 -5.32 -21.66 19.03
C ILE A 240 -6.48 -20.96 18.31
N SER A 241 -7.40 -20.41 19.09
CA SER A 241 -8.56 -19.67 18.58
C SER A 241 -8.64 -18.32 19.26
N ASP A 242 -9.32 -17.38 18.62
CA ASP A 242 -9.62 -16.05 19.14
C ASP A 242 -8.38 -15.29 19.61
N ILE A 243 -7.29 -15.34 18.82
CA ILE A 243 -6.09 -14.56 19.11
C ILE A 243 -6.41 -13.10 18.79
N VAL A 244 -6.47 -12.27 19.83
CA VAL A 244 -6.64 -10.83 19.71
C VAL A 244 -5.51 -10.16 20.48
N VAL A 245 -4.89 -9.16 19.85
CA VAL A 245 -3.91 -8.30 20.48
C VAL A 245 -4.33 -6.87 20.22
N ASP A 246 -4.63 -6.15 21.30
CA ASP A 246 -4.94 -4.73 21.24
C ASP A 246 -3.76 -3.94 21.82
N TYR A 247 -3.31 -2.94 21.08
CA TYR A 247 -2.36 -1.96 21.58
C TYR A 247 -2.88 -0.55 21.34
N GLY A 248 -2.43 0.39 22.14
CA GLY A 248 -2.61 1.79 21.82
C GLY A 248 -1.77 2.73 22.66
N LEU A 249 -1.77 3.96 22.21
CA LEU A 249 -1.13 5.12 22.80
C LEU A 249 -2.22 6.15 23.05
N ASN A 250 -2.33 6.63 24.28
CA ASN A 250 -3.17 7.76 24.63
C ASN A 250 -2.30 8.87 25.21
N GLY A 251 -2.61 10.13 24.91
CA GLY A 251 -2.01 11.26 25.62
C GLY A 251 -2.25 11.14 27.13
N SER A 252 -1.21 11.32 27.94
CA SER A 252 -1.35 11.19 29.38
C SER A 252 -2.21 12.32 29.94
N PRO A 253 -3.20 12.01 30.81
CA PRO A 253 -3.96 13.03 31.52
C PRO A 253 -3.10 13.89 32.46
N ALA A 254 -1.93 13.39 32.86
CA ALA A 254 -1.05 14.02 33.86
C ALA A 254 -0.01 14.97 33.26
N ASP A 255 0.44 14.71 32.03
CA ASP A 255 1.41 15.55 31.32
C ASP A 255 1.11 15.56 29.80
N PRO A 256 0.73 16.72 29.22
CA PRO A 256 0.43 16.88 27.80
C PRO A 256 1.60 16.60 26.84
N GLN A 257 2.81 16.40 27.36
CA GLN A 257 4.00 16.03 26.57
C GLN A 257 4.36 14.54 26.71
N SER A 258 3.50 13.74 27.34
CA SER A 258 3.72 12.31 27.57
C SER A 258 2.53 11.48 27.08
N SER A 259 2.80 10.22 26.72
CA SER A 259 1.78 9.26 26.29
C SER A 259 1.86 7.99 27.11
N GLU A 260 0.69 7.40 27.35
CA GLU A 260 0.52 6.13 28.05
C GLU A 260 0.30 5.02 27.03
N ILE A 261 1.13 3.99 27.10
CA ILE A 261 1.00 2.78 26.28
C ILE A 261 0.09 1.80 27.04
N TYR A 262 -0.91 1.26 26.36
CA TYR A 262 -1.67 0.12 26.84
C TYR A 262 -1.56 -1.05 25.87
N GLN A 263 -1.61 -2.25 26.44
CA GLN A 263 -1.68 -3.51 25.71
C GLN A 263 -2.64 -4.44 26.46
N THR A 264 -3.58 -5.03 25.75
CA THR A 264 -4.57 -5.98 26.29
C THR A 264 -4.66 -7.24 25.45
#